data_AF-A0A9E1XTJ2-F1
#
_entry.id   AF-A0A9E1XTJ2-F1
#
_cell.length_a   1.000
_cell.length_b   1.000
_cell.length_c   1.000
_cell.angle_alpha   90.00
_cell.angle_beta   90.00
_cell.angle_gamma   90.00
#
_symmetry.space_group_name_H-M   'P 1'
#
loop_
_entity.id
_entity.type
_entity.pdbx_description
1 polymer ?
#
loop_
_entity_poly.entity_id
_entity_poly.type
_entity_poly.pdbx_seq_one_letter_code
_entity_poly.pdbx_strand_id
1 'polypeptide(L)'
;MESKNNRMIWGSMIALATIAGQVPDDIFPHVGKIKDLIETGSVITNVWGVKTLVNLAKSDQNFYPLLIEDLLRLQRECRNIDFAKRAEDMWEVIKLAEIPKYKNILEERKPSLSSATQKRLSRVIEKLKV
;
A
#
# COMPACT_ATOMS: atom_id res chain seq x y z
N MET A 1 -4.09 15.59 -11.06
CA MET A 1 -4.82 15.12 -9.86
C MET A 1 -5.44 16.29 -9.07
N GLU A 2 -6.15 17.23 -9.73
CA GLU A 2 -6.71 18.45 -9.08
C GLU A 2 -8.19 18.68 -9.43
N SER A 3 -8.81 17.69 -10.07
CA SER A 3 -10.21 17.79 -10.48
C SER A 3 -11.14 17.75 -9.28
N LYS A 4 -12.12 18.65 -9.22
CA LYS A 4 -13.23 18.57 -8.24
C LYS A 4 -14.13 17.34 -8.45
N ASN A 5 -14.08 16.72 -9.63
CA ASN A 5 -14.78 15.47 -9.92
C ASN A 5 -13.93 14.26 -9.48
N ASN A 6 -14.43 13.54 -8.49
CA ASN A 6 -13.80 12.34 -7.93
C ASN A 6 -13.50 11.26 -8.98
N ARG A 7 -14.35 11.08 -10.01
CA ARG A 7 -14.12 10.05 -11.04
C ARG A 7 -12.84 10.30 -11.83
N MET A 8 -12.50 11.57 -12.08
CA MET A 8 -11.25 11.94 -12.74
C MET A 8 -10.03 11.67 -11.86
N ILE A 9 -10.16 11.91 -10.55
CA ILE A 9 -9.10 11.56 -9.58
C ILE A 9 -8.92 10.04 -9.56
N TRP A 10 -10.00 9.26 -9.54
CA TRP A 10 -9.93 7.80 -9.54
C TRP A 10 -9.21 7.27 -10.77
N GLY A 11 -9.60 7.72 -11.97
CA GLY A 11 -8.95 7.33 -13.22
C GLY A 11 -7.45 7.67 -13.21
N SER A 12 -7.10 8.86 -12.72
CA SER A 12 -5.69 9.26 -12.57
C SER A 12 -4.93 8.33 -11.62
N MET A 13 -5.51 8.00 -10.46
CA MET A 13 -4.84 7.18 -9.45
C MET A 13 -4.70 5.72 -9.89
N ILE A 14 -5.70 5.17 -10.59
CA ILE A 14 -5.63 3.84 -11.20
C ILE A 14 -4.55 3.81 -12.28
N ALA A 15 -4.49 4.83 -13.15
CA ALA A 15 -3.45 4.94 -14.16
C ALA A 15 -2.07 4.95 -13.50
N LEU A 16 -1.83 5.83 -12.52
CA LEU A 16 -0.59 5.89 -11.76
C LEU A 16 -0.21 4.54 -11.16
N ALA A 17 -1.13 3.88 -10.46
CA ALA A 17 -0.88 2.56 -9.89
C ALA A 17 -0.49 1.52 -10.96
N THR A 18 -1.04 1.63 -12.16
CA THR A 18 -0.77 0.71 -13.27
C THR A 18 0.61 0.92 -13.88
N ILE A 19 1.05 2.18 -13.99
CA ILE A 19 2.32 2.56 -14.64
C ILE A 19 3.49 2.80 -13.68
N ALA A 20 3.24 2.77 -12.36
CA ALA A 20 4.24 3.06 -11.32
C ALA A 20 5.45 2.12 -11.34
N GLY A 21 5.30 0.88 -11.82
CA GLY A 21 6.43 -0.03 -11.95
C GLY A 21 7.27 0.19 -13.21
N GLN A 22 6.71 0.89 -14.21
CA GLN A 22 7.30 1.06 -15.54
C GLN A 22 7.99 2.42 -15.71
N VAL A 23 7.45 3.46 -15.08
CA VAL A 23 8.00 4.83 -15.14
C VAL A 23 8.11 5.45 -13.74
N PRO A 24 8.82 4.79 -12.80
CA PRO A 24 8.85 5.23 -11.42
C PRO A 24 9.53 6.59 -11.23
N ASP A 25 10.56 6.91 -12.02
CA ASP A 25 11.29 8.18 -11.98
C ASP A 25 10.43 9.39 -12.36
N ASP A 26 9.44 9.20 -13.24
CA ASP A 26 8.51 10.27 -13.63
C ASP A 26 7.42 10.49 -12.56
N ILE A 27 7.13 9.48 -11.74
CA ILE A 27 6.05 9.52 -10.76
C ILE A 27 6.55 9.94 -9.39
N PHE A 28 7.75 9.50 -9.00
CA PHE A 28 8.31 9.76 -7.67
C PHE A 28 8.40 11.26 -7.30
N PRO A 29 8.72 12.20 -8.22
CA PRO A 29 8.67 13.63 -7.94
C PRO A 29 7.30 14.13 -7.45
N HIS A 30 6.22 13.39 -7.73
CA HIS A 30 4.87 13.72 -7.32
C HIS A 30 4.38 12.94 -6.09
N VAL A 31 5.27 12.19 -5.41
CA VAL A 31 4.88 11.30 -4.31
C VAL A 31 4.26 12.03 -3.12
N GLY A 32 4.68 13.26 -2.82
CA GLY A 32 4.07 14.09 -1.77
C GLY A 32 2.58 14.32 -2.05
N LYS A 33 2.25 14.71 -3.28
CA LYS A 33 0.85 14.91 -3.70
C LYS A 33 0.03 13.61 -3.66
N ILE A 34 0.65 12.48 -3.99
CA ILE A 34 0.00 11.17 -3.87
C ILE A 34 -0.32 10.87 -2.41
N LYS A 35 0.62 11.11 -1.48
CA LYS A 35 0.42 10.96 -0.04
C LYS A 35 -0.72 11.86 0.47
N ASP A 36 -0.74 13.14 0.09
CA ASP A 36 -1.82 14.06 0.49
C ASP A 36 -3.20 13.57 0.02
N LEU A 37 -3.28 13.04 -1.20
CA LEU A 37 -4.52 12.48 -1.76
C LEU A 37 -4.93 11.14 -1.14
N ILE A 38 -3.98 10.36 -0.62
CA ILE A 38 -4.28 9.15 0.16
C ILE A 38 -5.01 9.54 1.45
N GLU A 39 -4.57 10.61 2.12
CA GLU A 39 -5.14 11.07 3.39
C GLU A 39 -6.48 11.79 3.21
N THR A 40 -6.59 12.66 2.20
CA THR A 40 -7.75 13.55 2.02
C THR A 40 -8.76 13.05 1.00
N GLY A 41 -8.37 12.10 0.17
CA GLY A 41 -9.18 11.61 -0.94
C GLY A 41 -10.27 10.64 -0.53
N SER A 42 -11.09 10.25 -1.50
CA SER A 42 -12.09 9.21 -1.27
C SER A 42 -11.44 7.84 -1.09
N VAL A 43 -12.25 6.87 -0.65
CA VAL A 43 -11.87 5.47 -0.51
C VAL A 43 -11.10 4.91 -1.71
N ILE A 44 -11.56 5.19 -2.94
CA ILE A 44 -10.94 4.68 -4.16
C ILE A 44 -9.57 5.33 -4.37
N THR A 45 -9.47 6.64 -4.11
CA THR A 45 -8.20 7.37 -4.16
C THR A 45 -7.21 6.81 -3.14
N ASN A 46 -7.64 6.51 -1.91
CA ASN A 46 -6.78 5.89 -0.90
C ASN A 46 -6.27 4.51 -1.34
N VAL A 47 -7.17 3.62 -1.78
CA VAL A 47 -6.79 2.26 -2.18
C VAL A 47 -5.77 2.26 -3.33
N TRP A 48 -6.05 3.01 -4.39
CA TRP A 48 -5.16 3.06 -5.54
C TRP A 48 -3.90 3.88 -5.28
N GLY A 49 -3.99 4.94 -4.47
CA GLY A 49 -2.83 5.73 -4.08
C GLY A 49 -1.82 4.89 -3.29
N VAL A 50 -2.28 4.09 -2.31
CA VAL A 50 -1.37 3.18 -1.61
C VAL A 50 -0.80 2.14 -2.56
N LYS A 51 -1.57 1.62 -3.51
CA LYS A 51 -1.05 0.69 -4.52
C LYS A 51 0.03 1.31 -5.41
N THR A 52 -0.10 2.59 -5.76
CA THR A 52 0.96 3.35 -6.42
C THR A 52 2.24 3.38 -5.59
N LEU A 53 2.14 3.68 -4.28
CA LEU A 53 3.31 3.70 -3.38
C LEU A 53 3.98 2.33 -3.27
N VAL A 54 3.19 1.25 -3.19
CA VAL A 54 3.70 -0.14 -3.18
C VAL A 54 4.49 -0.43 -4.46
N ASN A 55 3.94 -0.06 -5.62
CA ASN A 55 4.58 -0.32 -6.90
C ASN A 55 5.87 0.50 -7.09
N LEU A 56 5.90 1.75 -6.62
CA LEU A 56 7.13 2.55 -6.59
C LEU A 56 8.20 1.91 -5.70
N ALA A 57 7.83 1.52 -4.48
CA ALA A 57 8.75 0.87 -3.54
C ALA A 57 9.28 -0.48 -4.06
N LYS A 58 8.50 -1.18 -4.89
CA LYS A 58 8.90 -2.44 -5.55
C LYS A 58 9.82 -2.20 -6.76
N SER A 59 9.69 -1.08 -7.45
CA SER A 59 10.38 -0.80 -8.72
C SER A 59 11.87 -0.46 -8.59
N ASP A 60 12.26 0.26 -7.52
CA ASP A 60 13.64 0.69 -7.31
C ASP A 60 13.99 0.62 -5.81
N GLN A 61 15.21 0.13 -5.53
CA GLN A 61 15.76 0.08 -4.18
C GLN A 61 15.95 1.46 -3.54
N ASN A 62 16.09 2.53 -4.33
CA ASN A 62 16.22 3.91 -3.88
C ASN A 62 14.89 4.48 -3.34
N PHE A 63 13.75 4.05 -3.88
CA PHE A 63 12.44 4.52 -3.41
C PHE A 63 11.96 3.77 -2.17
N TYR A 64 12.31 2.50 -2.03
CA TYR A 64 11.94 1.68 -0.88
C TYR A 64 12.17 2.36 0.50
N PRO A 65 13.40 2.80 0.85
CA PRO A 65 13.65 3.40 2.17
C PRO A 65 12.87 4.70 2.38
N LEU A 66 12.48 5.39 1.31
CA LEU A 66 11.72 6.64 1.37
C LEU A 66 10.21 6.41 1.56
N LEU A 67 9.72 5.18 1.38
CA LEU A 67 8.29 4.84 1.37
C LEU A 67 7.90 3.82 2.44
N ILE A 68 8.83 3.02 2.93
CA ILE A 68 8.50 1.86 3.77
C ILE A 68 7.79 2.25 5.06
N GLU A 69 8.24 3.29 5.77
CA GLU A 69 7.59 3.73 7.01
C GLU A 69 6.14 4.19 6.78
N ASP A 70 5.89 4.93 5.71
CA ASP A 70 4.52 5.32 5.32
C ASP A 70 3.68 4.11 4.97
N LEU A 71 4.22 3.14 4.24
CA LEU A 71 3.49 1.92 3.88
C LEU A 71 3.13 1.07 5.11
N LEU A 72 4.02 0.97 6.09
CA LEU A 72 3.76 0.28 7.35
C LEU A 72 2.67 0.99 8.17
N ARG A 73 2.74 2.32 8.26
CA ARG A 73 1.69 3.14 8.89
C ARG A 73 0.34 2.95 8.19
N LEU A 74 0.32 3.08 6.87
CA LEU A 74 -0.87 2.92 6.04
C LEU A 74 -1.45 1.50 6.12
N GLN A 75 -0.65 0.45 6.29
CA GLN A 75 -1.17 -0.89 6.58
C GLN A 75 -1.88 -0.90 7.95
N ARG A 76 -1.25 -0.37 8.99
CA ARG A 76 -1.77 -0.35 10.36
C ARG A 76 -3.13 0.37 10.43
N GLU A 77 -3.24 1.52 9.77
CA GLU A 77 -4.38 2.44 9.86
C GLU A 77 -5.52 2.17 8.86
N CYS A 78 -5.32 1.29 7.87
CA CYS A 78 -6.34 1.07 6.83
C CYS A 78 -7.65 0.51 7.39
N ARG A 79 -8.70 0.39 6.57
CA ARG A 79 -9.98 -0.18 7.00
C ARG A 79 -9.90 -1.71 7.08
N ASN A 80 -10.72 -2.33 7.92
CA ASN A 80 -10.75 -3.80 8.07
C ASN A 80 -10.96 -4.54 6.74
N ILE A 81 -11.76 -3.97 5.84
CA ILE A 81 -12.04 -4.54 4.51
C ILE A 81 -10.83 -4.51 3.56
N ASP A 82 -9.94 -3.53 3.73
CA ASP A 82 -8.74 -3.38 2.88
C ASP A 82 -7.54 -4.16 3.44
N PHE A 83 -7.53 -4.46 4.74
CA PHE A 83 -6.34 -4.91 5.46
C PHE A 83 -5.68 -6.14 4.84
N ALA A 84 -6.45 -7.20 4.54
CA ALA A 84 -5.89 -8.38 3.90
C ALA A 84 -5.46 -8.12 2.45
N LYS A 85 -6.21 -7.33 1.67
CA LYS A 85 -5.84 -7.04 0.28
C LYS A 85 -4.56 -6.22 0.21
N ARG A 86 -4.40 -5.24 1.11
CA ARG A 86 -3.19 -4.43 1.23
C ARG A 86 -2.03 -5.30 1.67
N ALA A 87 -2.24 -6.24 2.61
CA ALA A 87 -1.22 -7.19 3.01
C ALA A 87 -0.76 -8.10 1.86
N GLU A 88 -1.69 -8.51 1.00
CA GLU A 88 -1.41 -9.27 -0.23
C GLU A 88 -0.66 -8.48 -1.31
N ASP A 89 -0.77 -7.15 -1.35
CA ASP A 89 0.08 -6.34 -2.24
C ASP A 89 1.46 -6.09 -1.58
N MET A 90 1.48 -5.87 -0.27
CA MET A 90 2.68 -5.48 0.49
C MET A 90 3.72 -6.60 0.65
N TRP A 91 3.33 -7.86 0.81
CA TRP A 91 4.31 -8.93 1.08
C TRP A 91 5.34 -9.11 -0.04
N GLU A 92 5.03 -8.69 -1.27
CA GLU A 92 5.97 -8.74 -2.40
C GLU A 92 7.06 -7.66 -2.32
N VAL A 93 6.88 -6.63 -1.48
CA VAL A 93 7.81 -5.49 -1.36
C VAL A 93 8.52 -5.46 0.00
N ILE A 94 7.96 -6.06 1.06
CA ILE A 94 8.58 -6.08 2.39
C ILE A 94 9.93 -6.82 2.36
N LYS A 95 11.02 -6.11 2.69
CA LYS A 95 12.38 -6.67 2.78
C LYS A 95 12.60 -7.36 4.13
N LEU A 96 13.60 -8.26 4.18
CA LEU A 96 13.95 -9.06 5.36
C LEU A 96 14.07 -8.24 6.65
N ALA A 97 14.67 -7.05 6.59
CA ALA A 97 14.84 -6.16 7.74
C ALA A 97 13.51 -5.75 8.39
N GLU A 98 12.43 -5.61 7.61
CA GLU A 98 11.13 -5.14 8.09
C GLU A 98 10.13 -6.26 8.38
N ILE A 99 10.48 -7.52 8.07
CA ILE A 99 9.59 -8.66 8.31
C ILE A 99 9.14 -8.74 9.77
N PRO A 100 10.01 -8.60 10.79
CA PRO A 100 9.58 -8.66 12.19
C PRO A 100 8.54 -7.58 12.53
N LYS A 101 8.82 -6.33 12.12
CA LYS A 101 7.94 -5.17 12.34
C LYS A 101 6.60 -5.35 11.61
N TYR A 102 6.65 -5.81 10.37
CA TYR A 102 5.46 -6.02 9.55
C TYR A 102 4.58 -7.17 10.06
N LYS A 103 5.18 -8.30 10.43
CA LYS A 103 4.45 -9.42 11.05
C LYS A 103 3.74 -8.98 12.33
N ASN A 104 4.39 -8.17 13.16
CA ASN A 104 3.76 -7.66 14.37
C ASN A 104 2.49 -6.85 14.05
N ILE A 105 2.54 -5.95 13.05
CA ILE A 105 1.36 -5.19 12.59
C ILE A 105 0.22 -6.13 12.16
N LEU A 106 0.54 -7.20 11.42
CA LEU A 106 -0.47 -8.15 10.95
C LEU A 106 -1.08 -8.95 12.09
N GLU A 107 -0.27 -9.50 12.99
CA GLU A 107 -0.73 -10.32 14.12
C GLU A 107 -1.48 -9.50 15.17
N GLU A 108 -1.05 -8.28 15.49
CA GLU A 108 -1.75 -7.38 16.42
C GLU A 108 -3.20 -7.12 15.98
N ARG A 109 -3.42 -6.93 14.67
CA ARG A 109 -4.74 -6.59 14.14
C ARG A 109 -5.61 -7.80 13.84
N LYS A 110 -5.01 -8.95 13.54
CA LYS A 110 -5.69 -10.18 13.08
C LYS A 110 -6.89 -10.61 13.95
N PRO A 111 -6.84 -10.58 15.30
CA PRO A 111 -7.97 -11.01 16.14
C PRO A 111 -9.25 -10.18 15.94
N SER A 112 -9.12 -8.91 15.54
CA SER A 112 -10.25 -7.99 15.32
C SER A 112 -10.97 -8.16 13.97
N LEU A 113 -10.48 -9.04 13.11
CA LEU A 113 -10.93 -9.17 11.73
C LEU A 113 -11.83 -10.40 11.53
N SER A 114 -12.61 -10.43 10.45
CA SER A 114 -13.46 -11.58 10.13
C SER A 114 -12.63 -12.85 9.90
N SER A 115 -13.23 -14.02 10.13
CA SER A 115 -12.57 -15.32 9.91
C SER A 115 -12.00 -15.48 8.50
N ALA A 116 -12.71 -14.99 7.48
CA ALA A 116 -12.24 -14.98 6.09
C ALA A 116 -10.97 -14.13 5.92
N THR A 117 -10.94 -12.92 6.52
CA THR A 117 -9.77 -12.03 6.49
C THR A 117 -8.60 -12.63 7.25
N GLN A 118 -8.84 -13.24 8.42
CA GLN A 118 -7.80 -13.94 9.19
C GLN A 118 -7.15 -15.07 8.38
N LYS A 119 -7.95 -15.86 7.64
CA LYS A 119 -7.44 -16.93 6.76
C LYS A 119 -6.55 -16.39 5.65
N ARG A 120 -6.90 -15.25 5.05
CA ARG A 120 -6.06 -14.56 4.05
C ARG A 120 -4.74 -14.08 4.67
N LEU A 121 -4.79 -13.48 5.85
CA LEU A 121 -3.59 -13.01 6.56
C LEU A 121 -2.64 -14.14 6.94
N SER A 122 -3.14 -15.29 7.42
CA SER A 122 -2.27 -16.43 7.73
C SER A 122 -1.42 -16.86 6.53
N ARG A 123 -1.99 -16.85 5.32
CA ARG A 123 -1.24 -17.15 4.07
C ARG A 123 -0.18 -16.10 3.78
N VAL A 124 -0.47 -14.82 4.01
CA VAL A 124 0.52 -13.73 3.85
C VAL A 124 1.66 -13.90 4.85
N ILE A 125 1.35 -14.18 6.11
CA ILE A 125 2.33 -14.36 7.19
C ILE A 125 3.24 -15.57 6.92
N GLU A 126 2.70 -16.65 6.34
CA GLU A 126 3.48 -17.79 5.87
C GLU A 126 4.46 -17.41 4.75
N LYS A 127 4.03 -16.61 3.76
CA LYS A 127 4.91 -16.12 2.69
C LYS A 127 6.05 -15.25 3.20
N LEU A 128 5.83 -14.49 4.27
CA LEU A 128 6.87 -13.67 4.93
C LEU A 128 7.87 -14.49 5.76
N LYS A 129 7.77 -15.83 5.81
CA LYS A 129 8.74 -16.70 6.52
C LYS A 129 9.87 -17.21 5.61
N VAL A 130 9.81 -16.90 4.32
CA VAL A 130 10.75 -17.34 3.28
C VAL A 130 11.69 -16.21 2.92
#